data_AF-A0A935S6R3-F1
#
_entry.id   AF-A0A935S6R3-F1
#
_cell.length_a   1.000
_cell.length_b   1.000
_cell.length_c   1.000
_cell.angle_alpha   90.00
_cell.angle_beta   90.00
_cell.angle_gamma   90.00
#
_symmetry.space_group_name_H-M   'P 1'
#
loop_
_entity.id
_entity.type
_entity.pdbx_description
1 polymer ?
#
loop_
_entity_poly.entity_id
_entity_poly.type
_entity_poly.pdbx_seq_one_letter_code
_entity_poly.pdbx_strand_id
1 'polypeptide(L)'
;MGDGRFHAITGQLGFPLSSIADPTTQLNIFTASSNSGIKFTTNSNITNKLIYTNNAQNQSMFTVYADGRTRIGQEFNTNPTSSVYMLAVNGKVGAREIKVSIQNPWPDYVFNKNHNLLSLATVESYIDKIIIYQTFQERKN
;
A
#
# COMPACT_ATOMS: atom_id res chain seq x y z
N MET A 1 -33.10 -37.02 5.76
CA MET A 1 -32.69 -35.82 5.02
C MET A 1 -31.18 -35.72 5.18
N GLY A 2 -30.41 -35.95 4.12
CA GLY A 2 -28.94 -35.91 4.18
C GLY A 2 -28.45 -34.50 3.88
N ASP A 3 -27.76 -33.90 4.82
CA ASP A 3 -27.05 -32.63 4.72
C ASP A 3 -25.72 -32.85 3.98
N GLY A 4 -25.68 -32.46 2.71
CA GLY A 4 -24.54 -32.66 1.84
C GLY A 4 -23.25 -32.07 2.42
N ARG A 5 -22.27 -32.94 2.72
CA ARG A 5 -20.91 -32.60 3.11
C ARG A 5 -20.03 -32.43 1.86
N PHE A 6 -19.16 -31.42 1.88
CA PHE A 6 -18.27 -31.09 0.76
C PHE A 6 -17.19 -32.17 0.55
N HIS A 7 -16.92 -32.52 -0.72
CA HIS A 7 -15.93 -33.53 -1.13
C HIS A 7 -14.95 -32.89 -2.14
N ALA A 8 -13.69 -32.69 -1.76
CA ALA A 8 -12.65 -32.13 -2.64
C ALA A 8 -11.82 -33.27 -3.23
N ILE A 9 -11.86 -33.46 -4.55
CA ILE A 9 -11.13 -34.55 -5.23
C ILE A 9 -9.76 -34.15 -5.77
N THR A 10 -9.43 -32.85 -5.86
CA THR A 10 -8.08 -32.35 -6.22
C THR A 10 -7.71 -30.96 -5.66
N GLY A 11 -8.42 -30.46 -4.64
CA GLY A 11 -8.21 -29.10 -4.08
C GLY A 11 -7.87 -29.12 -2.60
N GLN A 12 -6.87 -28.34 -2.18
CA GLN A 12 -6.54 -28.14 -0.77
C GLN A 12 -7.45 -27.08 -0.15
N LEU A 13 -8.10 -27.41 0.98
CA LEU A 13 -8.79 -26.45 1.86
C LEU A 13 -8.01 -26.36 3.17
N GLY A 14 -7.07 -25.40 3.26
CA GLY A 14 -6.19 -25.23 4.41
C GLY A 14 -4.77 -24.81 4.01
N PHE A 15 -3.83 -24.86 4.94
CA PHE A 15 -2.41 -24.53 4.74
C PHE A 15 -1.60 -25.73 4.20
N PRO A 16 -0.60 -25.51 3.33
CA PRO A 16 0.20 -26.61 2.80
C PRO A 16 1.06 -27.24 3.90
N LEU A 17 1.35 -28.54 3.77
CA LEU A 17 2.09 -29.37 4.71
C LEU A 17 3.47 -28.82 5.15
N SER A 18 4.00 -27.82 4.43
CA SER A 18 5.33 -27.23 4.63
C SER A 18 5.31 -25.78 5.15
N SER A 19 4.14 -25.19 5.43
CA SER A 19 4.05 -23.84 6.01
C SER A 19 3.45 -23.87 7.40
N ILE A 20 4.08 -23.22 8.38
CA ILE A 20 3.46 -22.95 9.69
C ILE A 20 2.28 -22.01 9.42
N ALA A 21 1.06 -22.52 9.46
CA ALA A 21 -0.11 -21.65 9.51
C ALA A 21 -0.02 -20.84 10.79
N ASP A 22 -0.09 -19.51 10.65
CA ASP A 22 -0.37 -18.69 11.82
C ASP A 22 -1.73 -19.13 12.38
N PRO A 23 -1.81 -19.49 13.67
CA PRO A 23 -3.02 -20.06 14.28
C PRO A 23 -4.22 -19.11 14.26
N THR A 24 -4.03 -17.84 13.91
CA THR A 24 -5.08 -16.82 13.81
C THR A 24 -5.54 -16.55 12.38
N THR A 25 -4.93 -17.16 11.35
CA THR A 25 -5.35 -16.98 9.95
C THR A 25 -6.61 -17.79 9.65
N GLN A 26 -7.67 -17.15 9.17
CA GLN A 26 -8.97 -17.79 8.92
C GLN A 26 -9.60 -17.35 7.58
N LEU A 27 -10.24 -18.30 6.88
CA LEU A 27 -11.17 -18.05 5.78
C LEU A 27 -12.60 -18.19 6.29
N ASN A 28 -13.25 -17.07 6.58
CA ASN A 28 -14.62 -17.07 7.10
C ASN A 28 -15.61 -16.82 5.94
N ILE A 29 -16.52 -17.79 5.72
CA ILE A 29 -17.63 -17.68 4.78
C ILE A 29 -18.92 -17.54 5.61
N PHE A 30 -19.57 -16.38 5.55
CA PHE A 30 -20.78 -15.99 6.31
C PHE A 30 -20.57 -15.65 7.79
N THR A 31 -20.04 -14.46 8.09
CA THR A 31 -20.01 -13.93 9.46
C THR A 31 -21.31 -13.20 9.81
N ALA A 32 -22.04 -13.68 10.83
CA ALA A 32 -23.25 -13.03 11.32
C ALA A 32 -22.92 -11.81 12.20
N SER A 33 -23.26 -10.62 11.72
CA SER A 33 -23.78 -9.50 12.55
C SER A 33 -24.02 -8.20 11.78
N SER A 34 -23.66 -8.11 10.49
CA SER A 34 -24.40 -7.40 9.41
C SER A 34 -23.51 -7.25 8.18
N ASN A 35 -24.01 -7.70 7.02
CA ASN A 35 -23.39 -7.77 5.69
C ASN A 35 -22.23 -8.76 5.52
N SER A 36 -22.59 -10.04 5.31
CA SER A 36 -21.63 -11.13 5.10
C SER A 36 -21.23 -11.31 3.64
N GLY A 37 -19.92 -11.37 3.39
CA GLY A 37 -19.26 -11.91 2.19
C GLY A 37 -18.16 -12.90 2.59
N ILE A 38 -17.08 -12.98 1.80
CA ILE A 38 -15.86 -13.73 2.17
C ILE A 38 -14.95 -12.80 2.99
N LYS A 39 -14.65 -13.14 4.25
CA LYS A 39 -13.71 -12.38 5.12
C LYS A 39 -12.39 -13.14 5.26
N PHE A 40 -11.32 -12.56 4.74
CA PHE A 40 -9.94 -12.99 5.02
C PHE A 40 -9.46 -12.26 6.27
N THR A 41 -9.07 -12.99 7.31
CA THR A 41 -8.50 -12.41 8.54
C THR A 41 -7.06 -12.88 8.69
N THR A 42 -6.15 -11.95 8.89
CA THR A 42 -4.75 -12.21 9.25
C THR A 42 -4.50 -11.71 10.68
N ASN A 43 -3.41 -12.15 11.30
CA ASN A 43 -2.93 -11.51 12.54
C ASN A 43 -2.60 -10.01 12.30
N SER A 44 -2.32 -9.25 13.35
CA SER A 44 -1.94 -7.82 13.27
C SER A 44 -0.54 -7.55 12.67
N ASN A 45 0.10 -8.53 12.03
CA ASN A 45 1.37 -8.34 11.36
C ASN A 45 1.16 -7.68 10.00
N ILE A 46 1.70 -6.47 9.85
CA ILE A 46 1.61 -5.65 8.63
C ILE A 46 2.25 -6.28 7.39
N THR A 47 3.03 -7.36 7.54
CA THR A 47 3.64 -8.09 6.42
C THR A 47 2.72 -9.17 5.85
N ASN A 48 1.66 -9.55 6.57
CA ASN A 48 0.73 -10.57 6.12
C ASN A 48 -0.09 -10.09 4.92
N LYS A 49 -0.26 -10.99 3.95
CA LYS A 49 -0.97 -10.72 2.69
C LYS A 49 -2.39 -11.32 2.78
N LEU A 50 -3.40 -10.48 2.57
CA LEU A 50 -4.82 -10.87 2.47
C LEU A 50 -5.14 -11.39 1.07
N ILE A 51 -4.70 -10.65 0.05
CA ILE A 51 -4.82 -11.02 -1.37
C ILE A 51 -3.43 -10.95 -1.97
N TYR A 52 -3.02 -11.99 -2.69
CA TYR A 52 -1.69 -12.09 -3.26
C TYR A 52 -1.74 -12.85 -4.59
N THR A 53 -1.28 -12.21 -5.67
CA THR A 53 -1.11 -12.84 -6.97
C THR A 53 0.33 -12.72 -7.45
N ASN A 54 0.77 -13.75 -8.16
CA ASN A 54 2.08 -13.79 -8.80
C ASN A 54 1.95 -13.94 -10.32
N ASN A 55 2.93 -13.41 -11.05
CA ASN A 55 3.11 -13.79 -12.45
C ASN A 55 3.79 -15.18 -12.56
N ALA A 56 3.99 -15.65 -13.81
CA ALA A 56 4.67 -16.92 -14.09
C ALA A 56 6.12 -16.99 -13.57
N GLN A 57 6.72 -15.84 -13.23
CA GLN A 57 8.07 -15.72 -12.69
C GLN A 57 8.07 -15.62 -11.15
N ASN A 58 6.94 -15.90 -10.48
CA ASN A 58 6.75 -15.79 -9.03
C ASN A 58 6.92 -14.37 -8.46
N GLN A 59 6.72 -13.34 -9.27
CA GLN A 59 6.79 -11.96 -8.82
C GLN A 59 5.41 -11.46 -8.39
N SER A 60 5.36 -10.79 -7.23
CA SER A 60 4.16 -10.14 -6.70
C SER A 60 3.59 -9.15 -7.72
N MET A 61 2.33 -9.33 -8.14
CA MET A 61 1.64 -8.45 -9.11
C MET A 61 0.48 -7.67 -8.51
N PHE A 62 -0.28 -8.29 -7.61
CA PHE A 62 -1.31 -7.61 -6.84
C PHE A 62 -1.25 -8.11 -5.40
N THR A 63 -1.03 -7.19 -4.47
CA THR A 63 -0.93 -7.52 -3.04
C THR A 63 -1.77 -6.56 -2.22
N VAL A 64 -2.65 -7.11 -1.38
CA VAL A 64 -3.34 -6.36 -0.32
C VAL A 64 -2.83 -6.89 1.02
N TYR A 65 -2.23 -6.03 1.83
CA TYR A 65 -1.70 -6.36 3.16
C TYR A 65 -2.78 -6.25 4.24
N ALA A 66 -2.52 -6.89 5.38
CA ALA A 66 -3.37 -6.89 6.58
C ALA A 66 -3.80 -5.48 7.05
N ASP A 67 -2.94 -4.49 6.86
CA ASP A 67 -3.15 -3.09 7.24
C ASP A 67 -3.88 -2.27 6.15
N GLY A 68 -4.33 -2.92 5.07
CA GLY A 68 -5.05 -2.31 3.95
C GLY A 68 -4.15 -1.72 2.87
N ARG A 69 -2.82 -1.70 3.04
CA ARG A 69 -1.92 -1.25 1.98
C ARG A 69 -2.06 -2.14 0.76
N THR A 70 -2.14 -1.51 -0.41
CA THR A 70 -2.36 -2.18 -1.69
C THR A 70 -1.24 -1.86 -2.67
N ARG A 71 -0.71 -2.89 -3.31
CA ARG A 71 0.32 -2.79 -4.35
C ARG A 71 -0.20 -3.36 -5.67
N ILE A 72 0.03 -2.66 -6.77
CA ILE A 72 -0.31 -3.08 -8.14
C ILE A 72 0.95 -2.99 -9.01
N GLY A 73 1.24 -4.06 -9.74
CA GLY A 73 2.44 -4.19 -10.57
C GLY A 73 3.60 -4.86 -9.83
N GLN A 74 4.66 -5.17 -10.59
CA GLN A 74 5.83 -5.88 -10.08
C GLN A 74 6.46 -5.13 -8.91
N GLU A 75 6.72 -5.84 -7.82
CA GLU A 75 7.38 -5.31 -6.63
C GLU A 75 8.81 -4.83 -6.94
N PHE A 76 9.05 -3.53 -6.75
CA PHE A 76 10.39 -2.93 -6.84
C PHE A 76 11.17 -3.01 -5.52
N ASN A 77 10.46 -3.15 -4.38
CA ASN A 77 11.04 -3.24 -3.05
C ASN A 77 10.34 -4.36 -2.26
N THR A 78 11.09 -5.41 -1.94
CA THR A 78 10.61 -6.61 -1.23
C THR A 78 10.24 -6.37 0.23
N ASN A 79 10.52 -5.18 0.77
CA ASN A 79 10.16 -4.86 2.13
C ASN A 79 8.72 -4.30 2.19
N PRO A 80 7.75 -5.04 2.75
CA PRO A 80 6.40 -4.55 2.93
C PRO A 80 6.34 -3.35 3.89
N THR A 81 7.29 -3.19 4.83
CA THR A 81 7.26 -2.13 5.84
C THR A 81 7.88 -0.81 5.39
N SER A 82 8.60 -0.78 4.25
CA SER A 82 9.32 0.40 3.78
C SER A 82 8.45 1.42 3.02
N SER A 83 7.28 1.01 2.54
CA SER A 83 6.36 1.92 1.82
C SER A 83 5.42 2.61 2.79
N VAL A 84 5.46 3.94 2.80
CA VAL A 84 4.54 4.81 3.54
C VAL A 84 3.19 5.01 2.85
N TYR A 85 3.03 4.55 1.61
CA TYR A 85 1.81 4.78 0.81
C TYR A 85 0.78 3.66 0.99
N MET A 86 -0.49 4.04 1.10
CA MET A 86 -1.63 3.10 1.13
C MET A 86 -1.89 2.42 -0.22
N LEU A 87 -1.61 3.11 -1.33
CA LEU A 87 -1.68 2.55 -2.67
C LEU A 87 -0.36 2.83 -3.40
N ALA A 88 0.34 1.79 -3.83
CA ALA A 88 1.53 1.89 -4.65
C ALA A 88 1.30 1.18 -5.99
N VAL A 89 1.50 1.88 -7.10
CA VAL A 89 1.34 1.34 -8.45
C VAL A 89 2.66 1.43 -9.19
N ASN A 90 3.23 0.28 -9.58
CA ASN A 90 4.36 0.23 -10.50
C ASN A 90 3.84 0.22 -11.94
N GLY A 91 3.53 1.42 -12.44
CA GLY A 91 2.92 1.62 -13.76
C GLY A 91 2.17 2.93 -13.85
N LYS A 92 1.48 3.15 -14.97
CA LYS A 92 0.64 4.33 -15.19
C LYS A 92 -0.75 4.10 -14.62
N VAL A 93 -1.28 5.08 -13.91
CA VAL A 93 -2.68 5.13 -13.51
C VAL A 93 -3.43 6.01 -14.51
N GLY A 94 -4.40 5.45 -15.22
CA GLY A 94 -5.32 6.23 -16.04
C GLY A 94 -6.51 6.69 -15.20
N ALA A 95 -6.80 7.99 -15.18
CA ALA A 95 -7.95 8.55 -14.48
C ALA A 95 -8.58 9.67 -15.32
N ARG A 96 -9.91 9.79 -15.27
CA ARG A 96 -10.63 10.95 -15.82
C ARG A 96 -10.60 12.13 -14.85
N GLU A 97 -10.68 11.84 -13.56
CA GLU A 97 -10.66 12.82 -12.47
C GLU A 97 -10.02 12.17 -11.23
N ILE A 98 -9.28 12.96 -10.45
CA ILE A 98 -8.78 12.59 -9.13
C ILE A 98 -9.14 13.72 -8.18
N LYS A 99 -9.94 13.42 -7.15
CA LYS A 99 -10.23 14.37 -6.07
C LYS A 99 -9.19 14.22 -4.95
N VAL A 100 -8.40 15.26 -4.73
CA VAL A 100 -7.45 15.33 -3.63
C VAL A 100 -8.05 16.19 -2.52
N SER A 101 -8.38 15.57 -1.39
CA SER A 101 -8.84 16.28 -0.19
C SER A 101 -7.77 16.20 0.88
N ILE A 102 -7.26 17.36 1.30
CA ILE A 102 -6.30 17.45 2.39
C ILE A 102 -7.12 17.62 3.69
N GLN A 103 -7.03 16.65 4.59
CA GLN A 103 -7.82 16.66 5.83
C GLN A 103 -7.40 17.79 6.79
N ASN A 104 -6.14 18.21 6.73
CA ASN A 104 -5.61 19.41 7.38
C ASN A 104 -5.13 20.38 6.30
N PRO A 105 -5.83 21.50 6.03
CA PRO A 105 -5.38 22.46 5.03
C PRO A 105 -3.96 22.93 5.37
N TRP A 106 -3.04 22.74 4.42
CA TRP A 106 -1.77 23.46 4.50
C TRP A 106 -2.09 24.95 4.46
N PRO A 107 -1.47 25.74 5.33
CA PRO A 107 -1.80 27.14 5.42
C PRO A 107 -1.32 27.90 4.19
N ASP A 108 -2.22 28.68 3.62
CA ASP A 108 -2.05 29.51 2.43
C ASP A 108 -1.25 30.80 2.72
N TYR A 109 -0.12 30.68 3.44
CA TYR A 109 0.59 31.84 3.99
C TYR A 109 1.29 32.70 2.94
N VAL A 110 1.53 32.16 1.73
CA VAL A 110 2.18 32.90 0.62
C VAL A 110 1.21 33.79 -0.15
N PHE A 111 -0.11 33.65 0.06
CA PHE A 111 -1.12 34.53 -0.53
C PHE A 111 -1.74 35.51 0.49
N ASN A 112 -1.17 35.58 1.70
CA ASN A 112 -1.54 36.61 2.66
C ASN A 112 -1.08 37.98 2.11
N LYS A 113 -1.96 38.99 2.14
CA LYS A 113 -1.61 40.38 1.73
C LYS A 113 -0.41 40.96 2.48
N ASN A 114 -0.14 40.48 3.69
CA ASN A 114 0.98 40.90 4.52
C ASN A 114 2.17 39.93 4.46
N HIS A 115 2.22 39.04 3.47
CA HIS A 115 3.36 38.16 3.27
C HIS A 115 4.56 39.00 2.80
N ASN A 116 5.61 39.05 3.63
CA ASN A 116 6.85 39.74 3.30
C ASN A 116 7.59 38.96 2.20
N LEU A 117 7.32 39.31 0.95
CA LEU A 117 8.05 38.78 -0.20
C LEU A 117 9.54 39.13 -0.07
N LEU A 118 10.37 38.10 0.00
CA LEU A 118 11.81 38.27 -0.12
C LEU A 118 12.16 38.80 -1.52
N SER A 119 13.26 39.54 -1.63
CA SER A 119 13.75 39.97 -2.93
C SER A 119 14.09 38.75 -3.80
N LEU A 120 13.93 38.88 -5.12
CA LEU A 120 14.25 37.80 -6.07
C LEU A 120 15.69 37.28 -5.89
N ALA A 121 16.65 38.16 -5.60
CA ALA A 121 18.04 37.78 -5.33
C ALA A 121 18.19 36.91 -4.07
N THR A 122 17.39 37.18 -3.03
CA THR A 122 17.39 36.36 -1.81
C THR A 122 16.78 34.98 -2.08
N VAL A 123 15.67 34.94 -2.84
CA VAL A 123 15.01 33.69 -3.24
C VAL A 123 15.93 32.82 -4.10
N GLU A 124 16.60 33.41 -5.09
CA GLU A 124 17.59 32.75 -5.94
C GLU A 124 18.73 32.15 -5.11
N SER A 125 19.29 32.92 -4.16
CA SER A 125 20.35 32.41 -3.26
C SER A 125 19.89 31.21 -2.41
N TYR A 126 18.63 31.17 -1.96
CA TYR A 126 18.09 30.02 -1.24
C TYR A 126 17.92 28.80 -2.15
N ILE A 127 17.41 28.99 -3.37
CA ILE A 127 17.23 27.93 -4.36
C ILE A 127 18.57 27.32 -4.74
N ASP A 128 19.57 28.16 -5.04
CA ASP A 128 20.92 27.71 -5.39
C ASP A 128 21.56 26.92 -4.26
N LYS A 129 21.44 27.39 -3.01
CA LYS A 129 21.92 26.64 -1.84
C LYS A 129 21.25 25.28 -1.74
N ILE A 130 19.92 25.21 -1.86
CA ILE A 130 19.18 23.94 -1.77
C ILE A 130 19.63 22.95 -2.85
N ILE A 131 19.76 23.41 -4.10
CA ILE A 131 20.20 22.58 -5.23
C ILE A 131 21.65 22.07 -5.02
N ILE A 132 22.54 22.93 -4.52
CA ILE A 132 23.93 22.55 -4.21
C ILE A 132 23.98 21.53 -3.06
N TYR A 133 23.18 21.71 -2.00
CA TYR A 133 23.13 20.76 -0.89
C TYR A 133 22.59 19.38 -1.32
N GLN A 134 21.53 19.32 -2.13
CA GLN A 134 21.00 18.06 -2.65
C GLN A 134 22.04 17.35 -3.55
N THR A 135 22.69 18.08 -4.45
CA THR A 135 23.77 17.56 -5.32
C THR A 135 24.96 17.02 -4.51
N PHE A 136 25.24 17.58 -3.33
CA PHE A 136 26.32 17.12 -2.46
C PHE A 136 25.96 15.85 -1.66
N GLN A 137 24.70 15.71 -1.24
CA GLN A 137 24.24 14.50 -0.53
C GLN A 137 24.15 13.29 -1.46
N GLU A 138 23.79 13.50 -2.74
CA GLU A 138 23.75 12.44 -3.75
C GLU A 138 25.14 11.94 -4.19
N ARG A 139 26.19 12.74 -4.00
CA ARG A 139 27.58 12.35 -4.32
C ARG A 139 28.35 11.71 -3.16
N LYS A 140 27.74 11.63 -1.97
CA LYS A 140 28.33 11.01 -0.77
C LYS A 140 27.80 9.62 -0.43
N ASN A 141 26.85 9.12 -1.21
CA ASN A 141 26.33 7.75 -1.15
C ASN A 141 26.73 6.97 -2.41
#